data_AF-A0AA94F1D9-F1
#
_entry.id   AF-A0AA94F1D9-F1
#
_cell.length_a   1.000
_cell.length_b   1.000
_cell.length_c   1.000
_cell.angle_alpha   90.00
_cell.angle_beta   90.00
_cell.angle_gamma   90.00
#
_symmetry.space_group_name_H-M   'P 1'
#
loop_
_entity.id
_entity.type
_entity.pdbx_description
1 polymer ?
#
loop_
_entity_poly.entity_id
_entity_poly.type
_entity_poly.pdbx_seq_one_letter_code
_entity_poly.pdbx_strand_id
1 'polypeptide(L)'
;MKNIIKTIIILVSNFSIAQVGIGTDTPTATLDVNGTTRIRTLNDGSNSTTYPYFVVADALGNLAKADRPSKLFTSLEPSFTLDTNITSDTQTTNTLYSATVTTSVANQVLQISCLIPYRLCDNTITSNPPAYHASTRVLTYECILNTGSDNTIAHETVFFSGGNRLKETHYSNLSGNITVTTPGTYTLRINIKADAPSGAGYRIEHNISGTTARVFIYSSN
;
A
#
# COMPACT_ATOMS: atom_id res chain seq x y z
N MET A 1 42.79 60.11 20.42
CA MET A 1 41.78 59.34 21.20
C MET A 1 40.38 59.35 20.57
N LYS A 2 39.79 60.52 20.27
CA LYS A 2 38.41 60.63 19.74
C LYS A 2 38.16 59.87 18.41
N ASN A 3 39.17 59.80 17.53
CA ASN A 3 39.06 59.09 16.25
C ASN A 3 39.27 57.58 16.40
N ILE A 4 40.10 57.14 17.35
CA ILE A 4 40.32 55.72 17.67
C ILE A 4 39.05 55.10 18.27
N ILE A 5 38.36 55.82 19.16
CA ILE A 5 37.09 55.37 19.74
C ILE A 5 36.01 55.16 18.66
N LYS A 6 35.92 56.07 17.68
CA LYS A 6 34.99 55.92 16.55
C LYS A 6 35.30 54.69 15.70
N THR A 7 36.58 54.45 15.40
CA THR A 7 37.02 53.27 14.64
C THR A 7 36.74 51.96 15.40
N ILE A 8 36.96 51.93 16.71
CA ILE A 8 36.68 50.76 17.55
C ILE A 8 35.16 50.47 17.58
N ILE A 9 34.30 51.48 17.74
CA ILE A 9 32.85 51.30 17.74
C ILE A 9 32.35 50.70 16.42
N ILE A 10 32.87 51.17 15.28
CA ILE A 10 32.51 50.65 13.95
C ILE A 10 33.03 49.22 13.74
N LEU A 11 34.22 48.91 14.28
CA LEU A 11 34.79 47.57 14.17
C LEU A 11 34.00 46.54 15.00
N VAL A 12 33.58 46.90 16.23
CA VAL A 12 32.80 46.02 17.12
C VAL A 12 31.41 45.70 16.57
N SER A 13 30.77 46.64 15.86
CA SER A 13 29.48 46.38 15.20
C SER A 13 29.55 45.32 14.09
N ASN A 14 30.72 45.07 13.49
CA ASN A 14 30.87 44.04 12.46
C ASN A 14 31.09 42.62 13.04
N PHE A 15 31.36 42.49 14.35
CA PHE A 15 31.50 41.21 15.04
C PHE A 15 30.23 40.76 15.76
N SER A 16 29.16 41.56 15.68
CA SER A 16 27.87 41.21 16.26
C SER A 16 27.18 40.22 15.33
N ILE A 17 27.02 38.97 15.77
CA ILE A 17 26.16 38.00 15.07
C ILE A 17 24.77 38.62 15.03
N ALA A 18 24.24 38.92 13.83
CA ALA A 18 22.96 39.60 13.68
C ALA A 18 21.79 38.65 14.00
N GLN A 19 21.59 38.38 15.29
CA GLN A 19 20.42 37.65 15.78
C GLN A 19 19.25 38.63 15.94
N VAL A 20 18.08 38.20 15.47
CA VAL A 20 16.83 38.95 15.63
C VAL A 20 16.01 38.26 16.70
N GLY A 21 15.94 38.87 17.89
CA GLY A 21 15.03 38.45 18.96
C GLY A 21 13.71 39.20 18.90
N ILE A 22 12.59 38.49 18.97
CA ILE A 22 11.24 39.06 19.10
C ILE A 22 10.63 38.54 20.41
N GLY A 23 10.41 39.45 21.36
CA GLY A 23 9.93 39.08 22.70
C GLY A 23 11.00 38.42 23.59
N THR A 24 12.27 38.52 23.21
CA THR A 24 13.43 38.02 23.98
C THR A 24 14.65 38.94 23.79
N ASP A 25 15.36 39.24 24.88
CA ASP A 25 16.59 40.05 24.88
C ASP A 25 17.86 39.19 24.72
N THR A 26 17.72 37.87 24.82
CA THR A 26 18.81 36.89 24.72
C THR A 26 18.46 35.82 23.69
N PRO A 27 18.44 36.16 22.39
CA PRO A 27 18.11 35.20 21.34
C PRO A 27 19.13 34.05 21.31
N THR A 28 18.65 32.82 21.24
CA THR A 28 19.49 31.61 21.15
C THR A 28 19.60 31.06 19.73
N ALA A 29 18.82 31.61 18.80
CA ALA A 29 18.85 31.30 17.37
C ALA A 29 18.96 32.59 16.54
N THR A 30 19.31 32.47 15.25
CA THR A 30 19.42 33.62 14.33
C THR A 30 18.13 34.43 14.24
N LEU A 31 16.99 33.75 14.30
CA LEU A 31 15.68 34.34 14.53
C LEU A 31 15.05 33.59 15.70
N ASP A 32 14.79 34.30 16.79
CA ASP A 32 14.22 33.73 18.01
C ASP A 32 12.94 34.50 18.36
N VAL A 33 11.83 33.78 18.46
CA VAL A 33 10.51 34.35 18.75
C VAL A 33 9.97 33.70 20.01
N ASN A 34 9.96 34.45 21.10
CA ASN A 34 9.31 34.02 22.34
C ASN A 34 7.81 34.32 22.26
N GLY A 35 7.09 33.48 21.51
CA GLY A 35 5.66 33.64 21.25
C GLY A 35 5.21 32.89 20.00
N THR A 36 4.13 33.37 19.36
CA THR A 36 3.59 32.78 18.12
C THR A 36 3.95 33.61 16.89
N THR A 37 4.32 32.96 15.80
CA THR A 37 4.60 33.59 14.50
C THR A 37 3.47 33.33 13.51
N ARG A 38 3.00 34.37 12.80
CA ARG A 38 2.04 34.25 11.69
C ARG A 38 2.68 34.70 10.38
N ILE A 39 2.74 33.82 9.38
CA ILE A 39 3.17 34.13 8.01
C ILE A 39 1.94 34.25 7.12
N ARG A 40 1.66 35.45 6.58
CA ARG A 40 0.41 35.73 5.85
C ARG A 40 0.33 35.08 4.46
N THR A 41 1.47 34.80 3.85
CA THR A 41 1.58 34.30 2.47
C THR A 41 2.03 32.85 2.42
N LEU A 42 1.84 32.09 3.50
CA LEU A 42 2.16 30.66 3.54
C LEU A 42 1.00 29.89 2.89
N ASN A 43 1.14 29.59 1.60
CA ASN A 43 0.16 28.81 0.85
C ASN A 43 0.25 27.32 1.24
N ASP A 44 -0.87 26.59 1.13
CA ASP A 44 -0.89 25.15 1.34
C ASP A 44 -0.08 24.42 0.25
N GLY A 45 1.05 23.84 0.65
CA GLY A 45 1.94 23.03 -0.17
C GLY A 45 1.81 21.52 0.07
N SER A 46 0.82 21.08 0.87
CA SER A 46 0.68 19.69 1.35
C SER A 46 0.63 18.64 0.23
N ASN A 47 0.26 19.05 -0.99
CA ASN A 47 0.14 18.19 -2.17
C ASN A 47 1.21 18.45 -3.25
N SER A 48 2.16 19.36 -3.01
CA SER A 48 3.20 19.71 -3.98
C SER A 48 4.35 18.70 -3.98
N THR A 49 4.84 18.32 -5.16
CA THR A 49 6.08 17.54 -5.33
C THR A 49 7.33 18.42 -5.20
N THR A 50 7.19 19.75 -5.32
CA THR A 50 8.26 20.73 -5.12
C THR A 50 8.63 20.92 -3.65
N TYR A 51 7.71 20.62 -2.73
CA TYR A 51 7.88 20.78 -1.28
C TYR A 51 7.72 19.41 -0.57
N PRO A 52 8.74 18.53 -0.60
CA PRO A 52 8.62 17.15 -0.12
C PRO A 52 8.85 16.97 1.38
N TYR A 53 8.97 18.06 2.15
CA TYR A 53 9.33 18.02 3.57
C TYR A 53 8.25 18.66 4.44
N PHE A 54 8.13 18.21 5.69
CA PHE A 54 7.47 18.93 6.77
C PHE A 54 8.46 19.80 7.53
N VAL A 55 7.96 20.90 8.12
CA VAL A 55 8.69 21.66 9.13
C VAL A 55 8.44 21.00 10.48
N VAL A 56 9.52 20.66 11.17
CA VAL A 56 9.50 20.11 12.53
C VAL A 56 10.28 21.02 13.45
N ALA A 57 10.07 20.89 14.76
CA ALA A 57 10.79 21.63 15.79
C ALA A 57 11.40 20.66 16.81
N ASP A 58 12.61 20.96 17.29
CA ASP A 58 13.21 20.25 18.43
C ASP A 58 12.65 20.77 19.77
N ALA A 59 13.13 20.20 20.89
CA ALA A 59 12.71 20.61 22.23
C ALA A 59 13.10 22.06 22.62
N LEU A 60 14.05 22.65 21.89
CA LEU A 60 14.46 24.05 22.05
C LEU A 60 13.74 24.98 21.07
N GLY A 61 12.83 24.46 20.23
CA GLY A 61 12.08 25.22 19.24
C GLY A 61 12.83 25.50 17.94
N ASN A 62 14.00 24.91 17.72
CA ASN A 62 14.73 25.09 16.46
C ASN A 62 14.00 24.36 15.33
N LEU A 63 13.73 25.09 14.24
CA LEU A 63 13.04 24.53 13.08
C LEU A 63 14.00 23.76 12.17
N ALA A 64 13.58 22.56 11.76
CA ALA A 64 14.27 21.72 10.80
C ALA A 64 13.29 21.15 9.77
N LYS A 65 13.83 20.52 8.73
CA LYS A 65 13.05 19.74 7.79
C LYS A 65 12.99 18.27 8.23
N ALA A 66 11.84 17.65 8.07
CA ALA A 66 11.68 16.20 8.10
C ALA A 66 11.09 15.72 6.78
N ASP A 67 11.43 14.51 6.34
CA ASP A 67 10.80 13.90 5.17
C ASP A 67 9.28 13.85 5.37
N ARG A 68 8.53 14.29 4.36
CA ARG A 68 7.08 14.11 4.38
C ARG A 68 6.82 12.61 4.22
N PRO A 69 6.09 11.96 5.14
CA PRO A 69 5.64 10.59 4.92
C PRO A 69 4.88 10.56 3.59
N SER A 70 5.19 9.58 2.75
CA SER A 70 4.48 9.38 1.49
C SER A 70 2.99 9.37 1.79
N LYS A 71 2.22 10.12 0.98
CA LYS A 71 0.77 10.18 1.11
C LYS A 71 0.25 8.77 1.24
N LEU A 72 -0.40 8.52 2.38
CA LEU A 72 -1.20 7.35 2.68
C LEU A 72 -1.88 6.87 1.39
N PHE A 73 -1.40 5.73 0.89
CA PHE A 73 -2.16 4.84 0.03
C PHE A 73 -2.56 5.39 -1.34
N THR A 74 -1.71 5.20 -2.36
CA THR A 74 -2.20 5.12 -3.75
C THR A 74 -2.96 3.81 -3.91
N SER A 75 -4.24 3.85 -3.53
CA SER A 75 -5.18 2.75 -3.71
C SER A 75 -5.43 2.58 -5.22
N LEU A 76 -4.75 1.59 -5.80
CA LEU A 76 -5.17 0.97 -7.04
C LEU A 76 -6.37 0.10 -6.65
N GLU A 77 -7.59 0.50 -7.03
CA GLU A 77 -8.82 -0.30 -6.88
C GLU A 77 -9.27 -0.91 -8.21
N PRO A 78 -8.47 -1.77 -8.86
CA PRO A 78 -8.94 -2.40 -10.07
C PRO A 78 -10.08 -3.36 -9.72
N SER A 79 -11.28 -3.02 -10.16
CA SER A 79 -12.32 -4.01 -10.41
C SER A 79 -11.88 -4.82 -11.62
N PHE A 80 -11.78 -6.13 -11.48
CA PHE A 80 -11.58 -7.02 -12.62
C PHE A 80 -12.74 -7.99 -12.74
N THR A 81 -13.14 -8.24 -13.98
CA THR A 81 -14.13 -9.25 -14.34
C THR A 81 -13.35 -10.48 -14.77
N LEU A 82 -13.55 -11.62 -14.11
CA LEU A 82 -12.85 -12.85 -14.47
C LEU A 82 -13.66 -13.70 -15.44
N ASP A 83 -13.21 -13.87 -16.68
CA ASP A 83 -13.88 -14.76 -17.63
C ASP A 83 -13.31 -16.19 -17.68
N THR A 84 -12.32 -16.55 -16.86
CA THR A 84 -11.75 -17.90 -16.85
C THR A 84 -12.41 -18.77 -15.79
N ASN A 85 -13.36 -19.57 -16.25
CA ASN A 85 -13.89 -20.67 -15.46
C ASN A 85 -12.81 -21.72 -15.24
N ILE A 86 -12.55 -22.07 -13.99
CA ILE A 86 -11.63 -23.16 -13.68
C ILE A 86 -12.45 -24.40 -13.41
N THR A 87 -12.44 -25.32 -14.36
CA THR A 87 -12.95 -26.69 -14.19
C THR A 87 -11.78 -27.59 -13.79
N SER A 88 -11.85 -28.23 -12.63
CA SER A 88 -10.82 -29.16 -12.17
C SER A 88 -11.41 -30.54 -11.93
N ASP A 89 -10.92 -31.54 -12.65
CA ASP A 89 -10.98 -32.98 -12.29
C ASP A 89 -9.63 -33.46 -11.73
N THR A 90 -8.57 -32.68 -11.95
CA THR A 90 -7.22 -32.79 -11.35
C THR A 90 -6.56 -31.40 -11.28
N GLN A 91 -5.52 -31.27 -10.46
CA GLN A 91 -4.81 -30.03 -10.13
C GLN A 91 -4.56 -29.07 -11.32
N THR A 92 -5.12 -27.85 -11.26
CA THR A 92 -4.89 -26.78 -12.25
C THR A 92 -4.56 -25.46 -11.55
N THR A 93 -3.54 -24.75 -12.04
CA THR A 93 -3.17 -23.41 -11.57
C THR A 93 -3.43 -22.39 -12.68
N ASN A 94 -4.10 -21.28 -12.35
CA ASN A 94 -4.34 -20.17 -13.26
C ASN A 94 -4.03 -18.84 -12.58
N THR A 95 -3.67 -17.81 -13.36
CA THR A 95 -3.56 -16.44 -12.86
C THR A 95 -4.91 -15.74 -13.02
N LEU A 96 -5.52 -15.39 -11.89
CA LEU A 96 -6.81 -14.72 -11.76
C LEU A 96 -6.70 -13.21 -12.06
N TYR A 97 -5.62 -12.61 -11.59
CA TYR A 97 -5.37 -11.18 -11.69
C TYR A 97 -3.88 -10.93 -11.83
N SER A 98 -3.52 -9.91 -12.61
CA SER A 98 -2.13 -9.46 -12.77
C SER A 98 -2.11 -7.94 -12.92
N ALA A 99 -1.23 -7.26 -12.20
CA ALA A 99 -1.02 -5.83 -12.32
C ALA A 99 0.41 -5.41 -12.02
N THR A 100 0.74 -4.24 -12.54
CA THR A 100 2.02 -3.59 -12.33
C THR A 100 1.98 -2.77 -11.03
N VAL A 101 2.99 -2.95 -10.18
CA VAL A 101 3.19 -2.18 -8.94
C VAL A 101 4.56 -1.52 -9.00
N THR A 102 4.62 -0.20 -8.78
CA THR A 102 5.88 0.55 -8.80
C THR A 102 6.22 1.05 -7.41
N THR A 103 7.44 0.77 -6.95
CA THR A 103 8.03 1.36 -5.75
C THR A 103 9.06 2.42 -6.14
N SER A 104 9.03 3.56 -5.46
CA SER A 104 9.91 4.70 -5.78
C SER A 104 11.07 4.89 -4.80
N VAL A 105 11.06 4.15 -3.69
CA VAL A 105 12.08 4.20 -2.64
C VAL A 105 12.50 2.80 -2.21
N ALA A 106 13.72 2.69 -1.68
CA ALA A 106 14.23 1.45 -1.11
C ALA A 106 13.51 1.13 0.20
N ASN A 107 13.40 -0.16 0.53
CA ASN A 107 12.72 -0.66 1.73
C ASN A 107 11.25 -0.21 1.87
N GLN A 108 10.57 0.07 0.76
CA GLN A 108 9.17 0.47 0.78
C GLN A 108 8.30 -0.70 1.26
N VAL A 109 7.42 -0.46 2.22
CA VAL A 109 6.47 -1.47 2.69
C VAL A 109 5.21 -1.37 1.84
N LEU A 110 4.81 -2.51 1.26
CA LEU A 110 3.53 -2.67 0.57
C LEU A 110 2.61 -3.49 1.46
N GLN A 111 1.45 -2.92 1.78
CA GLN A 111 0.30 -3.61 2.36
C GLN A 111 -0.68 -3.92 1.25
N ILE A 112 -1.14 -5.17 1.19
CA ILE A 112 -2.00 -5.64 0.10
C ILE A 112 -3.19 -6.35 0.73
N SER A 113 -4.39 -6.05 0.23
CA SER A 113 -5.62 -6.73 0.63
C SER A 113 -6.47 -7.02 -0.60
N CYS A 114 -6.97 -8.24 -0.72
CA CYS A 114 -7.76 -8.69 -1.85
C CYS A 114 -9.08 -9.28 -1.33
N LEU A 115 -10.19 -8.88 -1.94
CA LEU A 115 -11.50 -9.45 -1.74
C LEU A 115 -11.93 -10.11 -3.06
N ILE A 116 -12.05 -11.44 -3.05
CA ILE A 116 -12.24 -12.24 -4.27
C ILE A 116 -13.58 -12.98 -4.18
N PRO A 117 -14.62 -12.58 -4.94
CA PRO A 117 -15.86 -13.32 -5.00
C PRO A 117 -15.65 -14.64 -5.74
N TYR A 118 -16.29 -15.70 -5.26
CA TYR A 118 -16.35 -16.97 -5.96
C TYR A 118 -17.66 -17.72 -5.72
N ARG A 119 -18.01 -18.59 -6.66
CA ARG A 119 -19.11 -19.55 -6.56
C ARG A 119 -18.65 -20.89 -7.10
N LEU A 120 -19.04 -21.96 -6.41
CA LEU A 120 -18.79 -23.33 -6.85
C LEU A 120 -19.97 -23.82 -7.68
N CYS A 121 -19.67 -24.42 -8.84
CA CYS A 121 -20.68 -24.91 -9.76
C CYS A 121 -20.35 -26.32 -10.26
N ASP A 122 -21.36 -26.98 -10.83
CA ASP A 122 -21.17 -28.15 -11.66
C ASP A 122 -20.28 -27.82 -12.89
N ASN A 123 -19.52 -28.82 -13.37
CA ASN A 123 -18.62 -28.67 -14.52
C ASN A 123 -19.35 -28.34 -15.84
N THR A 124 -20.61 -28.74 -15.95
CA THR A 124 -21.42 -28.63 -17.17
C THR A 124 -22.48 -27.53 -17.08
N ILE A 125 -22.97 -27.23 -15.87
CA ILE A 125 -24.03 -26.25 -15.64
C ILE A 125 -23.57 -25.17 -14.66
N THR A 126 -23.44 -23.95 -15.17
CA THR A 126 -22.85 -22.80 -14.48
C THR A 126 -23.66 -22.25 -13.30
N SER A 127 -24.90 -22.71 -13.13
CA SER A 127 -25.84 -22.20 -12.13
C SER A 127 -26.25 -23.24 -11.08
N ASN A 128 -25.77 -24.49 -11.21
CA ASN A 128 -26.07 -25.58 -10.28
C ASN A 128 -24.89 -25.86 -9.36
N PRO A 129 -25.16 -26.27 -8.10
CA PRO A 129 -24.10 -26.69 -7.19
C PRO A 129 -23.32 -27.90 -7.75
N PRO A 130 -22.04 -28.08 -7.34
CA PRO A 130 -21.28 -29.26 -7.71
C PRO A 130 -21.97 -30.55 -7.25
N ALA A 131 -21.87 -31.61 -8.05
CA ALA A 131 -22.37 -32.93 -7.69
C ALA A 131 -21.78 -33.40 -6.34
N TYR A 132 -22.58 -34.13 -5.55
CA TYR A 132 -22.12 -34.71 -4.30
C TYR A 132 -20.91 -35.61 -4.53
N HIS A 133 -19.87 -35.43 -3.71
CA HIS A 133 -18.76 -36.35 -3.63
C HIS A 133 -18.23 -36.42 -2.20
N ALA A 134 -17.89 -37.63 -1.75
CA ALA A 134 -17.45 -37.88 -0.38
C ALA A 134 -16.03 -37.37 -0.10
N SER A 135 -15.17 -37.37 -1.12
CA SER A 135 -13.81 -36.85 -0.99
C SER A 135 -13.75 -35.34 -1.07
N THR A 136 -12.82 -34.75 -0.32
CA THR A 136 -12.56 -33.31 -0.27
C THR A 136 -12.00 -32.78 -1.57
N ARG A 137 -12.54 -31.65 -2.01
CA ARG A 137 -12.02 -30.79 -3.08
C ARG A 137 -11.38 -29.56 -2.46
N VAL A 138 -10.42 -28.97 -3.15
CA VAL A 138 -9.55 -27.94 -2.60
C VAL A 138 -9.43 -26.77 -3.56
N LEU A 139 -9.64 -25.57 -3.05
CA LEU A 139 -9.45 -24.32 -3.75
C LEU A 139 -8.43 -23.48 -2.99
N THR A 140 -7.32 -23.14 -3.62
CA THR A 140 -6.28 -22.29 -3.03
C THR A 140 -6.14 -21.00 -3.80
N TYR A 141 -6.06 -19.88 -3.09
CA TYR A 141 -5.72 -18.57 -3.63
C TYR A 141 -4.37 -18.13 -3.10
N GLU A 142 -3.54 -17.52 -3.95
CA GLU A 142 -2.21 -17.03 -3.60
C GLU A 142 -2.00 -15.62 -4.15
N CYS A 143 -1.68 -14.67 -3.28
CA CYS A 143 -1.27 -13.33 -3.65
C CYS A 143 0.26 -13.30 -3.69
N ILE A 144 0.83 -12.95 -4.85
CA ILE A 144 2.26 -13.06 -5.13
C ILE A 144 2.78 -11.75 -5.71
N LEU A 145 3.89 -11.24 -5.19
CA LEU A 145 4.65 -10.17 -5.81
C LEU A 145 5.93 -10.75 -6.42
N ASN A 146 6.09 -10.63 -7.74
CA ASN A 146 7.32 -11.02 -8.41
C ASN A 146 8.33 -9.87 -8.33
N THR A 147 9.45 -10.11 -7.65
CA THR A 147 10.58 -9.17 -7.51
C THR A 147 11.86 -9.67 -8.19
N GLY A 148 11.71 -10.46 -9.26
CA GLY A 148 12.77 -11.31 -9.83
C GLY A 148 12.66 -12.77 -9.36
N SER A 149 11.95 -13.00 -8.26
CA SER A 149 11.43 -14.28 -7.78
C SER A 149 10.01 -14.10 -7.29
N ASP A 150 9.23 -15.17 -7.24
CA ASP A 150 7.88 -15.14 -6.68
C ASP A 150 7.93 -15.09 -5.16
N ASN A 151 7.34 -14.04 -4.58
CA ASN A 151 7.19 -13.91 -3.14
C ASN A 151 5.71 -13.97 -2.79
N THR A 152 5.30 -15.02 -2.06
CA THR A 152 3.93 -15.15 -1.56
C THR A 152 3.71 -14.15 -0.42
N ILE A 153 2.75 -13.24 -0.61
CA ILE A 153 2.35 -12.23 0.38
C ILE A 153 1.28 -12.79 1.30
N ALA A 154 0.32 -13.52 0.73
CA ALA A 154 -0.80 -14.12 1.43
C ALA A 154 -1.31 -15.31 0.65
N HIS A 155 -1.88 -16.30 1.35
CA HIS A 155 -2.57 -17.42 0.72
C HIS A 155 -3.78 -17.84 1.56
N GLU A 156 -4.77 -18.43 0.91
CA GLU A 156 -5.96 -19.00 1.55
C GLU A 156 -6.30 -20.31 0.87
N THR A 157 -6.62 -21.34 1.65
CA THR A 157 -7.07 -22.64 1.13
C THR A 157 -8.44 -22.97 1.71
N VAL A 158 -9.40 -23.21 0.83
CA VAL A 158 -10.78 -23.59 1.13
C VAL A 158 -10.97 -25.07 0.80
N PHE A 159 -11.48 -25.82 1.76
CA PHE A 159 -11.82 -27.23 1.61
C PHE A 159 -13.33 -27.41 1.56
N PHE A 160 -13.82 -28.26 0.66
CA PHE A 160 -15.23 -28.58 0.58
C PHE A 160 -15.45 -30.05 0.22
N SER A 161 -16.42 -30.67 0.88
CA SER A 161 -16.87 -32.05 0.64
C SER A 161 -18.37 -32.14 0.84
N GLY A 162 -19.00 -33.16 0.25
CA GLY A 162 -20.45 -33.22 0.12
C GLY A 162 -20.96 -32.24 -0.94
N GLY A 163 -22.10 -32.54 -1.56
CA GLY A 163 -22.71 -31.68 -2.58
C GLY A 163 -23.04 -30.34 -1.94
N ASN A 164 -22.19 -29.34 -2.16
CA ASN A 164 -22.33 -28.02 -1.58
C ASN A 164 -23.55 -27.38 -2.23
N ARG A 165 -24.72 -27.42 -1.57
CA ARG A 165 -26.01 -26.98 -2.15
C ARG A 165 -26.16 -25.47 -2.24
N LEU A 166 -25.12 -24.72 -1.91
CA LEU A 166 -25.14 -23.26 -1.82
C LEU A 166 -24.83 -22.67 -3.19
N LYS A 167 -25.85 -22.05 -3.80
CA LYS A 167 -25.75 -21.27 -5.05
C LYS A 167 -25.19 -19.85 -4.81
N GLU A 168 -24.85 -19.56 -3.57
CA GLU A 168 -24.52 -18.22 -3.09
C GLU A 168 -23.09 -17.82 -3.50
N THR A 169 -22.86 -16.51 -3.52
CA THR A 169 -21.53 -15.95 -3.64
C THR A 169 -20.80 -16.07 -2.32
N HIS A 170 -19.58 -16.60 -2.37
CA HIS A 170 -18.63 -16.60 -1.27
C HIS A 170 -17.49 -15.63 -1.58
N TYR A 171 -16.67 -15.34 -0.56
CA TYR A 171 -15.55 -14.43 -0.68
C TYR A 171 -14.31 -15.05 -0.04
N SER A 172 -13.19 -14.93 -0.73
CA SER A 172 -11.86 -15.18 -0.18
C SER A 172 -11.16 -13.85 0.07
N ASN A 173 -10.50 -13.76 1.22
CA ASN A 173 -9.84 -12.56 1.72
C ASN A 173 -8.35 -12.86 1.86
N LEU A 174 -7.53 -12.23 1.04
CA LEU A 174 -6.08 -12.31 1.14
C LEU A 174 -5.56 -10.99 1.68
N SER A 175 -4.83 -10.99 2.78
CA SER A 175 -4.20 -9.78 3.30
C SER A 175 -2.81 -10.06 3.82
N GLY A 176 -1.85 -9.22 3.47
CA GLY A 176 -0.48 -9.34 3.92
C GLY A 176 0.32 -8.09 3.63
N ASN A 177 1.57 -8.09 4.09
CA ASN A 177 2.53 -7.04 3.77
C ASN A 177 3.84 -7.63 3.27
N ILE A 178 4.56 -6.86 2.48
CA ILE A 178 5.89 -7.21 1.98
C ILE A 178 6.77 -5.95 1.93
N THR A 179 8.03 -6.09 2.34
CA THR A 179 9.02 -5.02 2.19
C THR A 179 9.77 -5.21 0.87
N VAL A 180 9.71 -4.21 0.01
CA VAL A 180 10.41 -4.19 -1.27
C VAL A 180 11.72 -3.41 -1.08
N THR A 181 12.84 -4.14 -1.09
CA THR A 181 14.15 -3.58 -0.72
C THR A 181 14.73 -2.63 -1.75
N THR A 182 14.42 -2.83 -3.03
CA THR A 182 14.94 -2.01 -4.13
C THR A 182 13.79 -1.22 -4.78
N PRO A 183 13.97 0.05 -5.18
CA PRO A 183 12.99 0.75 -6.02
C PRO A 183 12.85 0.06 -7.39
N GLY A 184 11.63 -0.04 -7.92
CA GLY A 184 11.43 -0.65 -9.23
C GLY A 184 9.98 -0.89 -9.60
N THR A 185 9.79 -1.61 -10.71
CA THR A 185 8.48 -2.02 -11.21
C THR A 185 8.35 -3.53 -11.10
N TYR A 186 7.24 -3.96 -10.50
CA TYR A 186 6.97 -5.33 -10.09
C TYR A 186 5.63 -5.80 -10.62
N THR A 187 5.43 -7.12 -10.63
CA THR A 187 4.15 -7.72 -11.03
C THR A 187 3.48 -8.34 -9.82
N LEU A 188 2.32 -7.81 -9.44
CA LEU A 188 1.41 -8.44 -8.48
C LEU A 188 0.51 -9.41 -9.23
N ARG A 189 0.38 -10.63 -8.71
CA ARG A 189 -0.53 -11.65 -9.25
C ARG A 189 -1.38 -12.25 -8.15
N ILE A 190 -2.61 -12.60 -8.50
CA ILE A 190 -3.41 -13.52 -7.73
C ILE A 190 -3.49 -14.80 -8.54
N ASN A 191 -2.92 -15.87 -8.00
CA ASN A 191 -3.05 -17.20 -8.56
C ASN A 191 -4.15 -17.95 -7.83
N ILE A 192 -4.76 -18.87 -8.56
CA ILE A 192 -5.78 -19.78 -8.06
C ILE A 192 -5.41 -21.18 -8.48
N LYS A 193 -5.52 -22.11 -7.53
CA LYS A 193 -5.27 -23.53 -7.72
C LYS A 193 -6.51 -24.31 -7.33
N ALA A 194 -7.03 -25.08 -8.26
CA ALA A 194 -8.16 -25.97 -8.05
C ALA A 194 -7.67 -27.41 -8.08
N ASP A 195 -7.99 -28.18 -7.05
CA ASP A 195 -7.68 -29.61 -6.95
C ASP A 195 -8.93 -30.42 -6.58
N ALA A 196 -9.06 -31.59 -7.20
CA ALA A 196 -10.15 -32.52 -7.02
C ALA A 196 -9.64 -33.97 -7.17
N PRO A 197 -10.15 -34.89 -6.35
CA PRO A 197 -10.03 -36.32 -6.63
C PRO A 197 -10.72 -36.68 -7.96
N SER A 198 -10.23 -37.72 -8.62
CA SER A 198 -10.82 -38.19 -9.89
C SER A 198 -12.32 -38.47 -9.75
N GLY A 199 -13.12 -37.91 -10.66
CA GLY A 199 -14.58 -38.03 -10.63
C GLY A 199 -15.28 -37.04 -9.69
N ALA A 200 -14.52 -36.20 -8.98
CA ALA A 200 -15.00 -35.12 -8.12
C ALA A 200 -14.84 -33.76 -8.81
N GLY A 201 -15.10 -33.70 -10.12
CA GLY A 201 -14.91 -32.49 -10.92
C GLY A 201 -15.83 -31.34 -10.50
N TYR A 202 -15.29 -30.12 -10.38
CA TYR A 202 -16.06 -28.90 -10.10
C TYR A 202 -15.54 -27.69 -10.86
N ARG A 203 -16.42 -26.70 -11.01
CA ARG A 203 -16.13 -25.40 -11.60
C ARG A 203 -16.11 -24.32 -10.53
N ILE A 204 -15.18 -23.38 -10.63
CA ILE A 204 -15.23 -22.11 -9.88
C ILE A 204 -15.55 -20.97 -10.84
N GLU A 205 -16.49 -20.13 -10.45
CA GLU A 205 -16.79 -18.86 -11.10
C GLU A 205 -16.40 -17.69 -10.21
N HIS A 206 -15.85 -16.63 -10.81
CA HIS A 206 -15.60 -15.36 -10.11
C HIS A 206 -16.30 -14.18 -10.78
N ASN A 207 -16.71 -14.30 -12.05
CA ASN A 207 -17.61 -13.35 -12.72
C ASN A 207 -19.06 -13.65 -12.36
N ILE A 208 -19.46 -13.20 -11.16
CA ILE A 208 -20.81 -13.37 -10.64
C ILE A 208 -21.53 -12.02 -10.73
N SER A 209 -22.70 -12.00 -11.38
CA SER A 209 -23.49 -10.79 -11.57
C SER A 209 -23.78 -10.08 -10.24
N GLY A 210 -23.56 -8.77 -10.20
CA GLY A 210 -23.77 -7.95 -9.00
C GLY A 210 -22.64 -8.02 -7.95
N THR A 211 -21.55 -8.71 -8.23
CA THR A 211 -20.39 -8.81 -7.34
C THR A 211 -19.17 -8.09 -7.93
N THR A 212 -18.22 -7.70 -7.08
CA THR A 212 -17.01 -7.01 -7.52
C THR A 212 -15.81 -7.53 -6.74
N ALA A 213 -14.80 -8.02 -7.46
CA ALA A 213 -13.49 -8.30 -6.91
C ALA A 213 -12.73 -6.98 -6.68
N ARG A 214 -11.95 -6.91 -5.59
CA ARG A 214 -11.16 -5.72 -5.26
C ARG A 214 -9.77 -6.13 -4.83
N VAL A 215 -8.79 -5.35 -5.24
CA VAL A 215 -7.41 -5.41 -4.75
C VAL A 215 -7.11 -4.01 -4.25
N PHE A 216 -6.65 -3.91 -3.00
CA PHE A 216 -6.22 -2.69 -2.36
C PHE A 216 -4.70 -2.79 -2.20
N ILE A 217 -3.98 -1.79 -2.72
CA ILE A 217 -2.53 -1.70 -2.56
C ILE A 217 -2.22 -0.40 -1.85
N TYR A 218 -1.44 -0.55 -0.81
CA TYR A 218 -1.14 0.45 0.17
C TYR A 218 0.37 0.50 0.34
N SER A 219 0.98 1.69 0.22
CA SER A 219 2.42 1.83 0.41
C SER A 219 2.71 2.83 1.52
N SER A 220 3.74 2.52 2.32
CA SER A 220 4.36 3.44 3.27
C SER A 220 5.87 3.45 3.02
N ASN A 221 6.45 4.66 3.03
CA ASN A 221 7.90 4.84 3.05
C ASN A 221 8.41 4.82 4.49
#